data_AF-A0AAD5Q0P6-F1
#
_entry.id   AF-A0AAD5Q0P6-F1
#
_cell.length_a   1.000
_cell.length_b   1.000
_cell.length_c   1.000
_cell.angle_alpha   90.00
_cell.angle_beta   90.00
_cell.angle_gamma   90.00
#
_symmetry.space_group_name_H-M   'P 1'
#
loop_
_entity.id
_entity.type
_entity.pdbx_description
1 polymer ?
#
loop_
_entity_poly.entity_id
_entity_poly.type
_entity_poly.pdbx_seq_one_letter_code
_entity_poly.pdbx_strand_id
1 'polypeptide(L)'
;MEAGLTSYFVAYLLVSGAYITLCLCQSEVTGALPFAGGSYGLSRCTLGFFSGFLIGCCDALEYITYVATSVVAFVDMCVVAAPALEGYEPLVALLFYVSALALHIRGDRVFWVFNAGICGVSMLLLFVYIFGSLPHVDIGKYARQDAAHARADGFGGFMKVLPLACWSRACSRSSRPASWSSS
;
A
#
# COMPACT_ATOMS: atom_id res chain seq x y z
N MET A 1 16.30 -9.15 12.81
CA MET A 1 16.66 -7.93 13.58
C MET A 1 15.56 -6.94 13.28
N GLU A 2 14.61 -6.85 14.21
CA GLU A 2 13.45 -5.97 14.09
C GLU A 2 13.90 -4.58 14.53
N ALA A 3 13.62 -3.55 13.72
CA ALA A 3 13.89 -2.20 14.15
C ALA A 3 12.97 -1.86 15.35
N GLY A 4 13.45 -1.03 16.28
CA GLY A 4 12.67 -0.67 17.46
C GLY A 4 11.34 -0.01 17.08
N LEU A 5 10.31 -0.17 17.93
CA LEU A 5 9.01 0.47 17.75
C LEU A 5 9.16 1.98 17.47
N THR A 6 10.08 2.62 18.20
CA THR A 6 10.39 4.05 18.11
C THR A 6 10.94 4.47 16.75
N SER A 7 11.83 3.69 16.13
CA SER A 7 12.37 4.04 14.80
C SER A 7 11.33 3.86 13.71
N TYR A 8 10.47 2.84 13.81
CA TYR A 8 9.30 2.70 12.94
C TYR A 8 8.35 3.88 13.07
N PHE A 9 7.99 4.30 14.30
CA PHE A 9 7.11 5.47 14.51
C PHE A 9 7.70 6.75 13.91
N VAL A 10 9.00 7.02 14.11
CA VAL A 10 9.66 8.20 13.55
C VAL A 10 9.68 8.15 12.02
N ALA A 11 9.98 6.99 11.43
CA ALA A 11 9.93 6.81 9.97
C ALA A 11 8.53 7.07 9.40
N TYR A 12 7.49 6.52 10.04
CA TYR A 12 6.10 6.75 9.64
C TYR A 12 5.69 8.22 9.75
N LEU A 13 6.07 8.92 10.82
CA LEU A 13 5.79 10.35 10.97
C LEU A 13 6.48 11.19 9.90
N LEU A 14 7.72 10.86 9.54
CA LEU A 14 8.43 11.55 8.47
C LEU A 14 7.76 11.33 7.11
N VAL A 15 7.47 10.08 6.74
CA VAL A 15 6.83 9.75 5.46
C VAL A 15 5.43 10.35 5.36
N SER A 16 4.63 10.29 6.43
CA SER A 16 3.29 10.89 6.45
C SER A 16 3.34 12.41 6.36
N GLY A 17 4.28 13.09 7.02
CA GLY A 17 4.47 14.53 6.88
C GLY A 17 4.83 14.94 5.44
N ALA A 18 5.74 14.20 4.81
CA ALA A 18 6.09 14.40 3.41
C ALA A 18 4.89 14.19 2.48
N TYR A 19 4.11 13.13 2.71
CA TYR A 19 2.90 12.83 1.94
C TYR A 19 1.82 13.90 2.09
N ILE A 20 1.55 14.37 3.31
CA ILE A 20 0.59 15.47 3.56
C ILE A 20 1.01 16.74 2.82
N THR A 21 2.31 17.06 2.86
CA THR A 21 2.85 18.23 2.15
C THR A 21 2.63 18.10 0.65
N LEU A 22 2.90 16.92 0.08
CA LEU A 22 2.65 16.61 -1.33
C LEU A 22 1.15 16.71 -1.69
N CYS A 23 0.27 16.20 -0.83
CA CYS A 23 -1.18 16.30 -1.03
C CYS A 23 -1.67 17.76 -1.01
N LEU A 24 -1.14 18.59 -0.10
CA LEU A 24 -1.48 20.01 -0.04
C LEU A 24 -1.04 20.73 -1.33
N CYS A 25 0.18 20.48 -1.81
CA CYS A 25 0.63 21.01 -3.10
C CYS A 25 -0.28 20.54 -4.25
N GLN A 26 -0.62 19.25 -4.31
CA GLN A 26 -1.50 18.74 -5.36
C GLN A 26 -2.90 19.37 -5.32
N SER A 27 -3.42 19.64 -4.11
CA SER A 27 -4.73 20.29 -3.94
C SER A 27 -4.72 21.74 -4.42
N GLU A 28 -3.65 22.48 -4.14
CA GLU A 28 -3.47 23.86 -4.59
C GLU A 28 -3.46 23.93 -6.12
N VAL A 29 -2.72 23.02 -6.76
CA VAL A 29 -2.60 23.04 -8.21
C VAL A 29 -3.86 22.52 -8.91
N THR A 30 -4.57 21.56 -8.31
CA THR A 30 -5.86 21.08 -8.84
C THR A 30 -6.93 22.19 -8.78
N GLY A 31 -6.88 23.09 -7.78
CA GLY A 31 -7.78 24.23 -7.69
C GLY A 31 -7.49 25.34 -8.71
N ALA A 32 -6.26 25.44 -9.21
CA ALA A 32 -5.82 26.53 -10.10
C ALA A 32 -6.19 26.31 -11.58
N LEU A 33 -6.49 25.08 -12.00
CA LEU A 33 -6.74 24.75 -13.41
C LEU A 33 -8.13 24.14 -13.61
N PRO A 34 -9.01 24.73 -14.46
CA PRO A 34 -10.35 24.20 -14.74
C PRO A 34 -10.35 22.96 -15.66
N PHE A 35 -9.20 22.29 -15.83
CA PHE A 35 -9.03 21.13 -16.69
C PHE A 35 -8.63 19.91 -15.86
N ALA A 36 -9.30 18.77 -16.07
CA ALA A 36 -9.03 17.49 -15.43
C ALA A 36 -7.74 16.82 -15.96
N GLY A 37 -6.62 17.55 -15.93
CA GLY A 37 -5.33 17.12 -16.50
C GLY A 37 -4.38 16.43 -15.53
N GLY A 38 -4.68 16.43 -14.22
CA GLY A 38 -3.86 15.81 -13.18
C GLY A 38 -2.40 16.30 -13.14
N SER A 39 -1.53 15.53 -12.47
CA SER A 39 -0.08 15.76 -12.41
C SER A 39 0.59 15.81 -13.79
N TYR A 40 0.09 15.01 -14.75
CA TYR A 40 0.63 14.97 -16.13
C TYR A 40 0.44 16.27 -16.90
N GLY A 41 -0.69 16.95 -16.70
CA GLY A 41 -0.94 18.26 -17.29
C GLY A 41 0.11 19.29 -16.84
N LEU A 42 0.50 19.22 -15.56
CA LEU A 42 1.41 20.15 -14.91
C LEU A 42 2.87 19.92 -15.28
N SER A 43 3.33 18.67 -15.27
CA SER A 43 4.73 18.36 -15.60
C SER A 43 5.10 18.79 -17.01
N ARG A 44 4.14 18.77 -17.96
CA ARG A 44 4.35 19.27 -19.33
C ARG A 44 4.59 20.78 -19.38
N CYS A 45 3.97 21.54 -18.49
CA CYS A 45 4.11 22.99 -18.44
C CYS A 45 5.37 23.45 -17.69
N THR A 46 5.86 22.68 -16.71
CA THR A 46 6.97 23.10 -15.83
C THR A 46 8.32 22.47 -16.18
N LEU A 47 8.35 21.21 -16.62
CA LEU A 47 9.57 20.40 -16.76
C LEU A 47 9.76 19.85 -18.19
N GLY A 48 8.88 20.20 -19.13
CA GLY A 48 8.92 19.76 -20.53
C GLY A 48 8.23 18.41 -20.80
N PHE A 49 8.15 18.03 -22.08
CA PHE A 49 7.39 16.86 -22.51
C PHE A 49 7.95 15.52 -21.98
N PHE A 50 9.27 15.42 -21.86
CA PHE A 50 9.96 14.17 -21.48
C PHE A 50 9.75 13.78 -20.01
N SER A 51 9.80 14.74 -19.10
CA SER A 51 9.64 14.49 -17.65
C SER A 51 8.20 14.10 -17.29
N GLY A 52 7.20 14.75 -17.90
CA GLY A 52 5.79 14.39 -17.70
C GLY A 52 5.45 12.99 -18.19
N PHE A 53 6.06 12.53 -19.28
CA PHE A 53 5.91 11.15 -19.76
C PHE A 53 6.49 10.14 -18.76
N LEU A 54 7.71 10.38 -18.26
CA LEU A 54 8.34 9.49 -17.29
C LEU A 54 7.52 9.35 -16.00
N ILE A 55 6.98 10.46 -15.48
CA ILE A 55 6.14 10.45 -14.28
C ILE A 55 4.86 9.62 -14.52
N GLY A 56 4.24 9.75 -15.70
CA GLY A 56 3.08 8.92 -16.07
C GLY A 56 3.37 7.44 -16.22
N CYS A 57 4.51 7.09 -16.78
CA CYS A 57 4.94 5.71 -16.80
C CYS A 57 5.17 5.17 -15.39
N CYS A 58 5.82 5.94 -14.50
CA CYS A 58 6.05 5.53 -13.11
C CYS A 58 4.75 5.31 -12.34
N ASP A 59 3.83 6.27 -12.38
CA ASP A 59 2.52 6.15 -11.71
C ASP A 59 1.73 4.94 -12.23
N ALA A 60 1.73 4.71 -13.55
CA ALA A 60 1.05 3.55 -14.15
C ALA A 60 1.66 2.23 -13.66
N LEU A 61 2.99 2.14 -13.57
CA LEU A 61 3.67 0.96 -13.04
C LEU A 61 3.38 0.75 -11.55
N GLU A 62 3.37 1.82 -10.76
CA GLU A 62 2.99 1.77 -9.34
C GLU A 62 1.56 1.25 -9.18
N TYR A 63 0.62 1.75 -9.97
CA TYR A 63 -0.77 1.32 -9.87
C TYR A 63 -0.96 -0.16 -10.26
N ILE A 64 -0.28 -0.62 -11.31
CA ILE A 64 -0.30 -2.03 -11.74
C ILE A 64 0.28 -2.93 -10.65
N THR A 65 1.43 -2.56 -10.09
CA THR A 65 2.09 -3.34 -9.03
C THR A 65 1.27 -3.36 -7.74
N TYR A 66 0.60 -2.25 -7.41
CA TYR A 66 -0.33 -2.17 -6.29
C TYR A 66 -1.51 -3.14 -6.45
N VAL A 67 -2.18 -3.12 -7.61
CA VAL A 67 -3.29 -4.04 -7.89
C VAL A 67 -2.80 -5.49 -7.84
N ALA A 68 -1.67 -5.81 -8.47
CA ALA A 68 -1.12 -7.18 -8.47
C ALA A 68 -0.83 -7.69 -7.05
N THR A 69 -0.20 -6.88 -6.20
CA THR A 69 0.10 -7.26 -4.81
C THR A 69 -1.15 -7.42 -3.96
N SER A 70 -2.19 -6.61 -4.18
CA SER A 70 -3.47 -6.74 -3.50
C SER A 70 -4.20 -8.04 -3.86
N VAL A 71 -4.21 -8.43 -5.14
CA VAL A 71 -4.85 -9.66 -5.61
C VAL A 71 -4.12 -10.89 -5.08
N VAL A 72 -2.78 -10.89 -5.07
CA VAL A 72 -2.00 -11.99 -4.48
C VAL A 72 -2.31 -12.17 -2.99
N ALA A 73 -2.39 -11.07 -2.23
CA ALA A 73 -2.75 -11.14 -0.81
C ALA A 73 -4.17 -11.67 -0.60
N PHE A 74 -5.11 -11.32 -1.48
CA PHE A 74 -6.47 -11.86 -1.44
C PHE A 74 -6.50 -13.36 -1.72
N VAL A 75 -5.78 -13.83 -2.75
CA VAL A 75 -5.70 -15.25 -3.11
C VAL A 75 -5.07 -16.06 -1.98
N ASP A 76 -3.97 -15.59 -1.38
CA ASP A 76 -3.34 -16.26 -0.23
C ASP A 76 -4.35 -16.44 0.93
N MET A 77 -5.19 -15.44 1.21
CA MET A 77 -6.24 -15.54 2.24
C MET A 77 -7.36 -16.51 1.86
N CYS A 78 -7.74 -16.55 0.57
CA CYS A 78 -8.74 -17.50 0.07
C CYS A 78 -8.26 -18.96 0.14
N VAL A 79 -6.99 -19.23 -0.16
CA VAL A 79 -6.39 -20.58 -0.07
C VAL A 79 -6.38 -21.06 1.38
N VAL A 80 -6.07 -20.18 2.33
CA VAL A 80 -6.14 -20.50 3.78
C VAL A 80 -7.59 -20.80 4.22
N ALA A 81 -8.58 -20.10 3.68
CA ALA A 81 -9.99 -20.32 4.01
C ALA A 81 -10.59 -21.58 3.34
N ALA A 82 -10.09 -21.96 2.17
CA ALA A 82 -10.58 -23.09 1.38
C ALA A 82 -9.40 -23.93 0.83
N PRO A 83 -8.89 -24.90 1.61
CA PRO A 83 -7.74 -25.72 1.20
C PRO A 83 -8.04 -26.61 -0.02
N ALA A 84 -9.30 -26.74 -0.43
CA ALA A 84 -9.71 -27.48 -1.63
C ALA A 84 -9.26 -26.84 -2.96
N LEU A 85 -8.66 -25.65 -2.94
CA LEU A 85 -8.16 -24.94 -4.13
C LEU A 85 -6.63 -25.01 -4.31
N GLU A 86 -5.94 -25.85 -3.55
CA GLU A 86 -4.50 -26.12 -3.77
C GLU A 86 -4.26 -26.58 -5.23
N GLY A 87 -3.44 -25.82 -5.96
CA GLY A 87 -3.10 -26.08 -7.37
C GLY A 87 -3.80 -25.17 -8.40
N TYR A 88 -4.86 -24.44 -8.04
CA TYR A 88 -5.58 -23.52 -8.95
C TYR A 88 -5.39 -22.03 -8.61
N GLU A 89 -4.41 -21.69 -7.79
CA GLU A 89 -4.09 -20.30 -7.38
C GLU A 89 -4.05 -19.29 -8.55
N PRO A 90 -3.34 -19.53 -9.68
CA PRO A 90 -3.29 -18.56 -10.77
C PRO A 90 -4.64 -18.40 -11.49
N LEU A 91 -5.48 -19.43 -11.50
CA LEU A 91 -6.78 -19.41 -12.17
C LEU A 91 -7.80 -18.62 -11.34
N VAL A 92 -7.77 -18.76 -10.01
CA VAL A 92 -8.57 -17.94 -9.09
C VAL A 92 -8.15 -16.47 -9.17
N ALA A 93 -6.86 -16.19 -9.22
CA ALA A 93 -6.33 -14.83 -9.39
C ALA A 93 -6.84 -14.19 -10.70
N LEU A 94 -6.79 -14.94 -11.81
CA LEU A 94 -7.24 -14.47 -13.12
C LEU A 94 -8.74 -14.21 -13.14
N LEU A 95 -9.55 -15.12 -12.59
CA LEU A 95 -11.01 -14.94 -12.47
C LEU A 95 -11.36 -13.69 -11.68
N PHE A 96 -10.69 -13.48 -10.54
CA PHE A 96 -10.90 -12.30 -9.72
C PHE A 96 -10.52 -11.02 -10.49
N TYR A 97 -9.37 -11.01 -11.17
CA TYR A 97 -8.92 -9.87 -11.97
C TYR A 97 -9.90 -9.53 -13.12
N VAL A 98 -10.39 -10.53 -13.84
CA VAL A 98 -11.38 -10.35 -14.93
C VAL A 98 -12.70 -9.81 -14.38
N SER A 99 -13.18 -10.33 -13.24
CA SER A 99 -14.41 -9.84 -12.61
C SER A 99 -14.29 -8.39 -12.14
N ALA A 100 -13.14 -8.00 -11.58
CA ALA A 100 -12.85 -6.64 -11.17
C ALA A 100 -12.81 -5.68 -12.37
N LEU A 101 -12.18 -6.10 -13.48
CA LEU A 101 -12.17 -5.36 -14.74
C LEU A 101 -13.59 -5.16 -15.31
N ALA A 102 -14.41 -6.21 -15.29
CA ALA A 102 -15.79 -6.14 -15.80
C ALA A 102 -16.66 -5.16 -14.99
N LEU A 103 -16.47 -5.10 -13.66
CA LEU A 103 -17.13 -4.11 -12.80
C LEU A 103 -16.62 -2.69 -13.09
N HIS A 104 -15.32 -2.52 -13.35
CA HIS A 104 -14.71 -1.22 -13.64
C HIS A 104 -15.21 -0.62 -14.96
N ILE A 105 -15.41 -1.44 -16.01
CA ILE A 105 -15.88 -0.98 -17.32
C ILE A 105 -17.37 -0.54 -17.29
N ARG A 106 -18.15 -1.03 -16.32
CA ARG A 106 -19.63 -0.88 -16.33
C ARG A 106 -20.18 0.45 -15.79
N GLY A 107 -19.34 1.36 -15.30
CA GLY A 107 -19.63 2.79 -15.45
C GLY A 107 -19.69 3.70 -14.22
N ASP A 108 -20.03 4.94 -14.56
CA ASP A 108 -20.02 6.21 -13.82
C ASP A 108 -20.54 6.16 -12.38
N ARG A 109 -21.81 5.73 -12.17
CA ARG A 109 -22.44 5.81 -10.83
C ARG A 109 -22.16 4.60 -9.95
N VAL A 110 -22.12 3.40 -10.53
CA VAL A 110 -21.88 2.16 -9.77
C VAL A 110 -20.47 2.15 -9.22
N PHE A 111 -19.49 2.61 -10.02
CA PHE A 111 -18.11 2.78 -9.59
C PHE A 111 -18.00 3.70 -8.37
N TRP A 112 -18.70 4.84 -8.38
CA TRP A 112 -18.64 5.81 -7.29
C TRP A 112 -19.24 5.28 -5.98
N VAL A 113 -20.41 4.61 -6.07
CA VAL A 113 -21.06 3.99 -4.90
C VAL A 113 -20.22 2.83 -4.35
N PHE A 114 -19.67 2.00 -5.22
CA PHE A 114 -18.81 0.89 -4.83
C PHE A 114 -17.54 1.38 -4.12
N ASN A 115 -16.87 2.40 -4.67
CA ASN A 115 -15.69 3.00 -4.07
C ASN A 115 -16.00 3.63 -2.70
N ALA A 116 -17.11 4.37 -2.59
CA ALA A 116 -17.58 4.91 -1.31
C ALA A 116 -17.87 3.79 -0.28
N GLY A 117 -18.47 2.68 -0.74
CA GLY A 117 -18.70 1.50 0.09
C GLY A 117 -17.40 0.88 0.62
N ILE A 118 -16.39 0.71 -0.24
CA ILE A 118 -15.06 0.21 0.17
C ILE A 118 -14.42 1.12 1.21
N CYS A 119 -14.48 2.44 1.01
CA CYS A 119 -13.99 3.41 2.00
C CYS A 119 -14.68 3.22 3.36
N GLY A 120 -16.01 3.10 3.37
CA GLY A 120 -16.77 2.87 4.60
C GLY A 120 -16.39 1.55 5.31
N VAL A 121 -16.28 0.46 4.55
CA VAL A 121 -15.89 -0.86 5.08
C VAL A 121 -14.47 -0.83 5.65
N SER A 122 -13.51 -0.23 4.93
CA SER A 122 -12.13 -0.10 5.38
C SER A 122 -12.02 0.71 6.68
N MET A 123 -12.76 1.81 6.76
CA MET A 123 -12.80 2.65 7.96
C MET A 123 -13.42 1.91 9.15
N LEU A 124 -14.48 1.12 8.92
CA LEU A 124 -15.08 0.27 9.95
C LEU A 124 -14.09 -0.78 10.48
N LEU A 125 -13.38 -1.48 9.59
CA LEU A 125 -12.34 -2.47 9.96
C LEU A 125 -11.23 -1.84 10.80
N LEU A 126 -10.78 -0.63 10.44
CA LEU A 126 -9.80 0.12 11.23
C LEU A 126 -10.32 0.45 12.63
N PHE A 127 -11.56 0.91 12.76
CA PHE A 127 -12.14 1.18 14.08
C PHE A 127 -12.23 -0.09 14.93
N VAL A 128 -12.73 -1.19 14.37
CA VAL A 128 -12.81 -2.49 15.06
C VAL A 128 -11.42 -2.94 15.52
N TYR A 129 -10.40 -2.77 14.68
CA TYR A 129 -9.02 -3.10 15.03
C TYR A 129 -8.47 -2.24 16.17
N ILE A 130 -8.71 -0.93 16.15
CA ILE A 130 -8.28 -0.01 17.21
C ILE A 130 -8.94 -0.37 18.53
N PHE A 131 -10.27 -0.51 18.55
CA PHE A 131 -11.02 -0.84 19.77
C PHE A 131 -10.70 -2.26 20.29
N GLY A 132 -10.46 -3.21 19.39
CA GLY A 132 -10.06 -4.58 19.74
C GLY A 132 -8.62 -4.69 20.26
N SER A 133 -7.72 -3.80 19.84
CA SER A 133 -6.30 -3.83 20.24
C SER A 133 -6.00 -3.06 21.53
N LEU A 134 -6.80 -2.04 21.87
CA LEU A 134 -6.69 -1.28 23.12
C LEU A 134 -6.60 -2.14 24.40
N PRO A 135 -7.41 -3.21 24.59
CA PRO A 135 -7.33 -4.04 25.80
C PRO A 135 -6.08 -4.94 25.90
N HIS A 136 -5.26 -5.03 24.84
CA HIS A 136 -4.08 -5.93 24.81
C HIS A 136 -2.73 -5.19 24.82
N VAL A 137 -2.73 -3.86 24.93
CA VAL A 137 -1.50 -3.03 24.86
C VAL A 137 -0.92 -2.76 26.25
N ASP A 138 0.00 -3.62 26.69
CA ASP A 138 0.80 -3.45 27.91
C ASP A 138 2.01 -2.52 27.67
N ILE A 139 1.78 -1.20 27.66
CA ILE A 139 2.82 -0.18 27.37
C ILE A 139 4.05 -0.29 28.28
N GLY A 140 3.88 -0.82 29.51
CA GLY A 140 4.97 -0.96 30.49
C GLY A 140 6.08 -1.97 30.13
N LYS A 141 5.80 -2.98 29.29
CA LYS A 141 6.79 -3.97 28.87
C LYS A 141 7.50 -3.57 27.57
N TYR A 142 6.74 -3.06 26.60
CA TYR A 142 7.27 -2.70 25.28
C TYR A 142 8.18 -1.45 25.32
N ALA A 143 7.81 -0.42 26.09
CA ALA A 143 8.60 0.82 26.18
C ALA A 143 10.01 0.63 26.75
N ARG A 144 10.25 -0.41 27.58
CA ARG A 144 11.53 -0.65 28.25
C ARG A 144 12.52 -1.43 27.37
N GLN A 145 12.02 -2.28 26.46
CA GLN A 145 12.84 -2.96 25.45
C GLN A 145 13.22 -2.00 24.30
N ASP A 146 12.37 -1.04 23.96
CA ASP A 146 12.63 -0.05 22.91
C ASP A 146 13.83 0.87 23.20
N ALA A 147 14.05 1.26 24.46
CA ALA A 147 15.20 2.08 24.84
C ALA A 147 16.55 1.36 24.62
N ALA A 148 16.56 0.02 24.71
CA ALA A 148 17.74 -0.80 24.44
C ALA A 148 17.99 -1.01 22.94
N HIS A 149 16.93 -1.13 22.14
CA HIS A 149 17.03 -1.34 20.68
C HIS A 149 17.18 -0.03 19.88
N ALA A 150 16.67 1.10 20.38
CA ALA A 150 16.77 2.41 19.72
C ALA A 150 18.23 2.91 19.60
N ARG A 151 19.13 2.48 20.49
CA ARG A 151 20.55 2.88 20.47
C ARG A 151 21.42 1.97 19.58
N ALA A 152 20.92 0.78 19.21
CA ALA A 152 21.74 -0.27 18.61
C ALA A 152 21.80 -0.26 17.07
N ASP A 153 20.79 0.29 16.37
CA ASP A 153 20.66 0.09 14.90
C ASP A 153 21.08 1.30 14.04
N GLY A 154 21.39 2.45 14.66
CA GLY A 154 21.95 3.62 13.98
C GLY A 154 21.15 4.15 12.77
N PHE A 155 21.79 4.99 11.95
CA PHE A 155 21.21 5.54 10.70
C PHE A 155 20.98 4.44 9.63
N GLY A 156 21.78 3.37 9.65
CA GLY A 156 21.66 2.26 8.71
C GLY A 156 20.38 1.43 8.89
N GLY A 157 19.93 1.26 10.14
CA GLY A 157 18.64 0.63 10.46
C GLY A 157 17.45 1.45 9.97
N PHE A 158 17.48 2.75 10.21
CA PHE A 158 16.47 3.68 9.73
C PHE A 158 16.31 3.65 8.20
N MET A 159 17.42 3.61 7.47
CA MET A 159 17.41 3.58 6.00
C MET A 159 16.85 2.26 5.42
N LYS A 160 16.90 1.16 6.17
CA LYS A 160 16.29 -0.13 5.81
C LYS A 160 14.80 -0.18 6.13
N VAL A 161 14.37 0.51 7.18
CA VAL A 161 12.98 0.55 7.64
C VAL A 161 12.09 1.39 6.72
N LEU A 162 12.62 2.50 6.17
CA LEU A 162 11.88 3.39 5.27
C LEU A 162 11.24 2.66 4.07
N PRO A 163 11.98 1.91 3.23
CA PRO A 163 11.39 1.19 2.12
C PRO A 163 10.48 0.04 2.58
N LEU A 164 10.76 -0.58 3.73
CA LEU A 164 9.93 -1.64 4.30
C LEU A 164 8.56 -1.14 4.78
N ALA A 165 8.50 0.08 5.33
CA ALA A 165 7.27 0.74 5.74
C ALA A 165 6.43 1.16 4.51
N CYS A 166 7.09 1.64 3.45
CA CYS A 166 6.43 2.00 2.20
C CYS A 166 5.93 0.77 1.43
N TRP A 167 6.65 -0.36 1.50
CA TRP A 167 6.38 -1.55 0.71
C TRP A 167 6.35 -2.81 1.60
N SER A 168 5.34 -2.91 2.45
CA SER A 168 5.26 -3.98 3.46
C SER A 168 4.98 -5.38 2.90
N ARG A 169 4.58 -5.54 1.62
CA ARG A 169 4.14 -6.86 1.09
C ARG A 169 4.96 -7.52 -0.02
N ALA A 170 5.62 -6.84 -0.97
CA ALA A 170 6.40 -7.59 -1.97
C ALA A 170 7.64 -8.28 -1.39
N CYS A 171 8.19 -7.77 -0.28
CA CYS A 171 9.32 -8.42 0.38
C CYS A 171 8.92 -9.74 1.06
N SER A 172 7.65 -9.91 1.46
CA SER A 172 7.16 -11.16 2.07
C SER A 172 7.14 -12.36 1.11
N ARG A 173 7.17 -12.12 -0.20
CA ARG A 173 7.19 -13.19 -1.22
C ARG A 173 8.59 -13.57 -1.68
N SER A 174 9.60 -12.69 -1.49
CA SER A 174 10.99 -13.04 -1.82
C SER A 174 11.66 -13.97 -0.79
N SER A 175 11.02 -14.18 0.35
CA SER A 175 11.46 -15.10 1.40
C SER A 175 10.78 -16.48 1.33
N ARG A 176 9.81 -16.70 0.43
CA ARG A 176 9.38 -18.06 0.10
C ARG A 176 10.47 -18.68 -0.79
N PRO A 177 11.21 -19.72 -0.34
CA PRO A 177 12.14 -20.41 -1.20
C PRO A 177 11.40 -20.94 -2.43
N ALA A 178 12.01 -20.76 -3.60
CA ALA A 178 11.52 -21.20 -4.90
C ALA A 178 11.56 -22.74 -5.04
N SER A 179 10.89 -23.47 -4.15
CA SER A 179 10.81 -24.94 -4.21
C SER A 179 9.48 -25.48 -4.73
N TRP A 180 8.57 -24.62 -5.20
CA TRP A 180 7.29 -25.03 -5.78
C TRP A 180 7.12 -24.48 -7.20
N SER A 181 7.93 -24.98 -8.13
CA SER A 181 7.61 -24.94 -9.56
C SER A 181 7.88 -26.26 -10.28
N SER A 182 7.96 -27.39 -9.57
CA SER A 182 8.08 -28.71 -10.19
C SER A 182 7.65 -29.85 -9.25
N SER A 183 6.37 -30.19 -9.27
CA SER A 183 5.80 -31.56 -9.34
C SER A 183 4.30 -31.50 -9.12
#